data_AF-A0AA38HGP4-F1
#
_entry.id   AF-A0AA38HGP4-F1
#
_cell.length_a   1.000
_cell.length_b   1.000
_cell.length_c   1.000
_cell.angle_alpha   90.00
_cell.angle_beta   90.00
_cell.angle_gamma   90.00
#
_symmetry.space_group_name_H-M   'P 1'
#
loop_
_entity.id
_entity.type
_entity.pdbx_description
1 polymer ?
#
loop_
_entity_poly.entity_id
_entity_poly.type
_entity_poly.pdbx_seq_one_letter_code
_entity_poly.pdbx_strand_id
1 'polypeptide(L)'
;MLDKEKLVKRSQVKRAKFEILGEAGEDTQENENIYDDSDFYHHLLRELISSRTSITEEENLNEMRRRWLELKNLKTSTSAQKNVDRRASKGRKLRYVVHEKLVNFMFPITNYTTTTELTRQSLLKHLFE
;
A
#
# COMPACT_ATOMS: atom_id res chain seq x y z
N MET A 1 18.36 21.65 -31.57
CA MET A 1 18.21 22.04 -30.15
C MET A 1 17.33 21.00 -29.49
N LEU A 2 17.77 20.37 -28.39
CA LEU A 2 16.90 19.45 -27.65
C LEU A 2 15.66 20.20 -27.17
N ASP A 3 14.52 19.50 -27.25
CA ASP A 3 13.20 20.03 -26.95
C ASP A 3 13.07 20.34 -25.44
N LYS A 4 13.35 21.60 -25.08
CA LYS A 4 13.44 22.07 -23.67
C LYS A 4 12.14 21.84 -22.91
N GLU A 5 11.00 22.08 -23.58
CA GLU A 5 9.67 21.90 -23.00
C GLU A 5 9.43 20.45 -22.59
N LYS A 6 9.84 19.52 -23.46
CA LYS A 6 9.74 18.09 -23.18
C LYS A 6 10.58 17.67 -21.97
N LEU A 7 11.76 18.28 -21.78
CA LEU A 7 12.62 17.99 -20.64
C LEU A 7 12.01 18.49 -19.32
N VAL A 8 11.44 19.71 -19.34
CA VAL A 8 10.75 20.30 -18.18
C VAL A 8 9.56 19.44 -17.76
N LYS A 9 8.72 19.02 -18.72
CA LYS A 9 7.60 18.11 -18.45
C LYS A 9 8.07 16.80 -17.83
N ARG A 10 9.20 16.26 -18.29
CA ARG A 10 9.75 15.00 -17.77
C ARG A 10 10.24 15.08 -16.32
N SER A 11 10.72 16.24 -15.87
CA SER A 11 11.09 16.50 -14.46
C SER A 11 9.89 16.78 -13.57
N GLN A 12 8.73 17.14 -14.11
CA GLN A 12 7.52 17.44 -13.34
C GLN A 12 6.62 16.22 -13.12
N VAL A 13 7.11 15.01 -13.43
CA VAL A 13 6.36 13.76 -13.30
C VAL A 13 6.47 13.19 -11.89
N LYS A 14 5.33 12.89 -11.26
CA LYS A 14 5.25 12.22 -9.96
C LYS A 14 5.54 10.72 -10.11
N ARG A 15 6.82 10.34 -10.06
CA ARG A 15 7.24 8.92 -10.22
C ARG A 15 7.14 8.06 -8.97
N ALA A 16 7.07 8.69 -7.79
CA ALA A 16 6.94 8.02 -6.50
C ALA A 16 5.60 8.36 -5.85
N LYS A 17 5.07 7.42 -5.06
CA LYS A 17 3.80 7.61 -4.35
C LYS A 17 4.05 8.35 -3.03
N PHE A 18 3.91 9.67 -3.06
CA PHE A 18 3.94 10.54 -1.88
C PHE A 18 2.79 11.55 -1.93
N GLU A 19 2.39 12.06 -0.77
CA GLU A 19 1.38 13.13 -0.66
C GLU A 19 2.09 14.48 -0.76
N ILE A 20 1.54 15.38 -1.58
CA ILE A 20 2.05 16.74 -1.74
C ILE A 20 1.33 17.59 -0.70
N LEU A 21 2.12 18.18 0.20
CA LEU A 21 1.59 18.99 1.28
C LEU A 21 0.89 20.23 0.70
N GLY A 22 -0.42 20.37 0.97
CA GLY A 22 -1.22 21.52 0.51
C GLY A 22 -2.04 21.28 -0.75
N GLU A 23 -1.88 20.15 -1.45
CA GLU A 23 -2.77 19.78 -2.56
C GLU A 23 -3.88 18.84 -2.07
N ALA A 24 -5.13 19.29 -2.19
CA ALA A 24 -6.31 18.55 -1.76
C ALA A 24 -6.68 17.46 -2.79
N GLY A 25 -5.92 16.37 -2.80
CA GLY A 25 -6.39 15.08 -3.33
C GLY A 25 -6.50 14.93 -4.85
N GLU A 26 -6.00 15.87 -5.65
CA GLU A 26 -5.82 15.63 -7.09
C GLU A 26 -4.54 14.83 -7.32
N ASP A 27 -4.69 13.52 -7.56
CA ASP A 27 -3.60 12.63 -7.98
C ASP A 27 -3.26 12.87 -9.47
N THR A 28 -2.82 14.09 -9.78
CA THR A 28 -2.35 14.45 -11.12
C THR A 28 -0.94 13.89 -11.31
N GLN A 29 -0.68 13.29 -12.48
CA GLN A 29 0.63 12.67 -12.77
C GLN A 29 1.73 13.70 -13.07
N GLU A 30 1.35 14.90 -13.53
CA GLU A 30 2.24 16.01 -13.86
C GLU A 30 1.90 17.19 -12.94
N ASN A 31 2.88 17.65 -12.16
CA ASN A 31 2.71 18.79 -11.26
C ASN A 31 3.90 19.74 -11.41
N GLU A 32 3.63 21.00 -11.73
CA GLU A 32 4.67 22.02 -11.97
C GLU A 32 5.55 22.26 -10.74
N ASN A 33 5.00 22.04 -9.54
CA ASN A 33 5.67 22.18 -8.26
C ASN A 33 6.62 21.00 -7.92
N ILE A 34 6.64 19.94 -8.73
CA ILE A 34 7.54 18.80 -8.56
C ILE A 34 8.78 18.98 -9.45
N TYR A 35 9.95 18.68 -8.90
CA TYR A 35 11.19 18.55 -9.65
C TYR A 35 11.86 17.20 -9.35
N ASP A 36 11.76 16.26 -10.29
CA ASP A 36 12.40 14.95 -10.28
C ASP A 36 13.70 14.97 -11.09
N ASP A 37 14.83 14.93 -10.40
CA ASP A 37 16.18 14.91 -10.97
C ASP A 37 16.72 13.49 -11.21
N SER A 38 15.91 12.45 -11.01
CA SER A 38 16.34 11.04 -11.10
C SER A 38 17.08 10.72 -12.40
N ASP A 39 16.63 11.28 -13.54
CA ASP A 39 17.29 11.02 -14.83
C ASP A 39 18.67 11.67 -14.91
N PHE A 40 18.82 12.85 -14.32
CA PHE A 40 20.09 13.58 -14.24
C PHE A 40 21.04 12.89 -13.27
N TYR A 41 20.56 12.49 -12.09
CA TYR A 41 21.31 11.67 -11.14
C TYR A 41 21.80 10.37 -11.78
N HIS A 42 20.94 9.67 -12.52
CA HIS A 42 21.35 8.46 -13.24
C HIS A 42 22.35 8.73 -14.36
N HIS A 43 22.32 9.90 -14.99
CA HIS A 43 23.32 10.29 -15.97
C HIS A 43 24.69 10.53 -15.33
N LEU A 44 24.75 11.29 -14.24
CA LEU A 44 25.99 11.53 -13.48
C LEU A 44 26.56 10.24 -12.90
N LEU A 45 25.70 9.36 -12.38
CA LEU A 45 26.12 8.07 -11.88
C LEU A 45 26.74 7.19 -12.98
N ARG A 46 26.18 7.24 -14.20
CA ARG A 46 26.77 6.54 -15.35
C ARG A 46 28.14 7.11 -15.69
N GLU A 47 28.26 8.42 -15.78
CA GLU A 47 29.53 9.08 -16.09
C GLU A 47 30.60 8.77 -15.04
N LEU A 48 30.23 8.76 -13.76
CA LEU A 48 31.12 8.39 -12.66
C LEU A 48 31.55 6.91 -12.73
N ILE A 49 30.63 5.99 -13.05
CA ILE A 49 30.97 4.57 -13.22
C ILE A 49 31.88 4.41 -14.43
N SER A 50 31.47 4.91 -15.60
CA SER A 50 32.24 4.82 -16.86
C SER A 50 33.63 5.43 -16.76
N SER A 51 33.79 6.56 -16.05
CA SER A 51 35.11 7.16 -15.82
C SER A 51 36.01 6.34 -14.89
N ARG A 52 35.44 5.57 -13.95
CA ARG A 52 36.18 4.69 -13.04
C ARG A 52 36.42 3.29 -13.61
N THR A 53 35.55 2.82 -14.50
CA THR A 53 35.64 1.52 -15.17
C THR A 53 36.08 1.70 -16.62
N SER A 54 37.36 1.97 -16.84
CA SER A 54 37.90 2.12 -18.19
C SER A 54 37.85 0.80 -18.99
N ILE A 55 36.97 0.76 -20.00
CA ILE A 55 37.09 0.04 -21.29
C ILE A 55 37.00 -1.51 -21.31
N THR A 56 37.19 -2.27 -20.23
CA THR A 56 37.29 -3.74 -20.36
C THR A 56 36.00 -4.55 -20.19
N GLU A 57 34.88 -3.99 -19.71
CA GLU A 57 33.70 -4.79 -19.28
C GLU A 57 32.34 -4.16 -19.64
N GLU A 58 32.24 -3.47 -20.78
CA GLU A 58 30.97 -2.83 -21.20
C GLU A 58 29.82 -3.83 -21.43
N GLU A 59 30.11 -5.06 -21.87
CA GLU A 59 29.11 -6.12 -22.03
C GLU A 59 28.54 -6.59 -20.70
N ASN A 60 29.39 -6.73 -19.68
CA ASN A 60 28.98 -7.17 -18.34
C ASN A 60 28.08 -6.14 -17.65
N LEU A 61 28.38 -4.85 -17.86
CA LEU A 61 27.56 -3.74 -17.35
C LEU A 61 26.16 -3.70 -17.98
N ASN A 62 26.06 -4.00 -19.28
CA ASN A 62 24.78 -4.05 -19.99
C ASN A 62 23.92 -5.26 -19.58
N GLU A 63 24.52 -6.40 -19.26
CA GLU A 63 23.82 -7.55 -18.69
C GLU A 63 23.31 -7.29 -17.27
N MET A 64 24.16 -6.69 -16.42
CA MET A 64 23.77 -6.28 -15.08
C MET A 64 22.62 -5.27 -15.11
N ARG A 65 22.62 -4.36 -16.10
CA ARG A 65 21.53 -3.39 -16.34
C ARG A 65 20.21 -4.05 -16.71
N ARG A 66 20.23 -5.03 -17.63
CA ARG A 66 19.02 -5.80 -18.00
C ARG A 66 18.42 -6.49 -16.78
N ARG A 67 19.27 -7.13 -15.98
CA ARG A 67 18.87 -7.83 -14.76
C ARG A 67 18.30 -6.90 -13.69
N TRP A 68 18.88 -5.71 -13.54
CA TRP A 68 18.40 -4.73 -12.57
C TRP A 68 17.04 -4.12 -12.97
N LEU A 69 16.85 -3.86 -14.27
CA LEU A 69 15.56 -3.39 -14.81
C LEU A 69 14.45 -4.44 -14.63
N GLU A 70 14.78 -5.71 -14.88
CA GLU A 70 13.87 -6.84 -14.65
C GLU A 70 13.46 -6.94 -13.19
N LEU A 71 14.43 -6.85 -12.26
CA LEU A 71 14.17 -6.84 -10.82
C LEU A 71 13.32 -5.66 -10.36
N LYS A 72 13.50 -4.47 -10.96
CA LYS A 72 12.67 -3.30 -10.67
C LYS A 72 11.23 -3.56 -11.11
N ASN A 73 11.03 -4.07 -12.32
CA ASN A 73 9.70 -4.36 -12.87
C ASN A 73 8.95 -5.44 -12.05
N LEU A 74 9.67 -6.47 -11.61
CA LEU A 74 9.16 -7.53 -10.72
C LEU A 74 8.77 -6.98 -9.35
N LYS A 75 9.57 -6.07 -8.78
CA LYS A 75 9.25 -5.43 -7.50
C LYS A 75 8.05 -4.50 -7.61
N THR A 76 7.93 -3.71 -8.68
CA THR A 76 6.77 -2.82 -8.88
C THR A 76 5.47 -3.59 -9.11
N SER A 77 5.51 -4.73 -9.81
CA SER A 77 4.30 -5.54 -10.03
C SER A 77 3.84 -6.31 -8.79
N THR A 78 4.78 -6.76 -7.94
CA THR A 78 4.49 -7.49 -6.71
C THR A 78 4.18 -6.59 -5.50
N SER A 79 4.72 -5.37 -5.47
CA SER A 79 4.48 -4.35 -4.44
C SER A 79 3.37 -3.37 -4.78
N ALA A 80 2.74 -3.49 -5.96
CA ALA A 80 1.45 -2.88 -6.25
C ALA A 80 0.49 -3.30 -5.13
N GLN A 81 0.28 -2.35 -4.23
CA GLN A 81 -0.30 -2.48 -2.91
C GLN A 81 -1.40 -3.54 -2.89
N LYS A 82 -1.13 -4.71 -2.26
CA LYS A 82 -2.21 -5.65 -1.93
C LYS A 82 -3.28 -4.84 -1.21
N ASN A 83 -4.51 -4.89 -1.72
CA ASN A 83 -5.63 -4.20 -1.12
C ASN A 83 -5.95 -4.87 0.23
N VAL A 84 -5.25 -4.42 1.27
CA VAL A 84 -5.41 -4.90 2.63
C VAL A 84 -6.39 -3.97 3.33
N ASP A 85 -7.48 -4.53 3.83
CA ASP A 85 -8.46 -3.82 4.65
C ASP A 85 -7.78 -3.31 5.94
N ARG A 86 -7.31 -2.06 5.92
CA ARG A 86 -6.63 -1.42 7.07
C ARG A 86 -7.56 -1.29 8.28
N ARG A 87 -8.89 -1.22 8.08
CA ARG A 87 -9.90 -1.20 9.16
C ARG A 87 -10.09 -2.57 9.80
N ALA A 88 -9.72 -3.66 9.12
CA ALA A 88 -9.71 -4.99 9.71
C ALA A 88 -8.49 -5.26 10.61
N SER A 89 -7.49 -4.37 10.63
CA SER A 89 -6.34 -4.51 11.54
C SER A 89 -6.76 -4.29 13.00
N LYS A 90 -6.22 -5.11 13.90
CA LYS A 90 -6.44 -5.04 15.36
C LYS A 90 -7.91 -5.15 15.82
N GLY A 91 -8.74 -5.90 15.09
CA GLY A 91 -10.08 -6.28 15.57
C GLY A 91 -11.13 -5.17 15.56
N ARG A 92 -10.89 -4.04 14.87
CA ARG A 92 -11.86 -2.93 14.75
C ARG A 92 -13.10 -3.26 13.90
N LYS A 93 -13.09 -4.41 13.22
CA LYS A 93 -14.19 -4.93 12.40
C LYS A 93 -14.56 -6.33 12.90
N LEU A 94 -15.84 -6.54 13.20
CA LEU A 94 -16.39 -7.85 13.55
C LEU A 94 -16.30 -8.78 12.35
N ARG A 95 -15.75 -9.97 12.56
CA ARG A 95 -15.68 -11.04 11.56
C ARG A 95 -16.34 -12.27 12.12
N TYR A 96 -17.31 -12.80 11.40
CA TYR A 96 -18.00 -14.04 11.73
C TYR A 96 -17.14 -15.22 11.27
N VAL A 97 -16.09 -15.52 12.03
CA VAL A 97 -15.19 -16.65 11.80
C VAL A 97 -15.23 -17.53 13.04
N VAL A 98 -15.40 -18.83 12.84
CA VAL A 98 -15.38 -19.81 13.93
C VAL A 98 -13.94 -20.00 14.41
N HIS A 99 -13.71 -19.78 15.70
CA HIS A 99 -12.42 -20.07 16.34
C HIS A 99 -12.46 -21.46 16.96
N GLU A 100 -11.75 -22.42 16.38
CA GLU A 100 -11.74 -23.83 16.81
C GLU A 100 -11.45 -24.01 18.31
N LYS A 101 -10.52 -23.22 18.87
CA LYS A 101 -10.16 -23.25 20.30
C LYS A 101 -11.29 -22.79 21.24
N LEU A 102 -12.27 -22.06 20.72
CA LEU A 102 -13.42 -21.56 21.48
C LEU A 102 -14.68 -22.39 21.27
N VAL A 103 -14.66 -23.36 20.33
CA VAL A 103 -15.78 -24.28 20.11
C VAL A 103 -15.92 -25.17 21.36
N ASN A 104 -17.14 -25.29 21.86
CA ASN A 104 -17.47 -26.07 23.07
C ASN A 104 -16.71 -25.66 24.34
N PHE A 105 -16.29 -24.39 24.44
CA PHE A 105 -15.57 -23.90 25.62
C PHE A 105 -16.38 -24.02 26.92
N MET A 106 -17.71 -23.90 26.83
CA MET A 106 -18.63 -24.08 27.95
C MET A 106 -19.88 -24.84 27.51
N PHE A 107 -20.48 -25.57 28.46
CA PHE A 107 -21.76 -26.22 28.26
C PHE A 107 -22.91 -25.23 28.49
N PRO A 108 -24.03 -25.35 27.78
CA PRO A 108 -25.20 -24.51 28.01
C PRO A 108 -25.76 -24.76 29.41
N ILE A 109 -25.82 -23.72 30.23
CA ILE A 109 -26.44 -23.77 31.55
C ILE A 109 -27.93 -23.46 31.36
N THR A 110 -28.81 -24.41 31.71
CA THR A 110 -30.25 -24.29 31.46
C THR A 110 -30.99 -23.43 32.47
N ASN A 111 -30.37 -23.13 33.62
CA ASN A 111 -31.05 -22.60 34.80
C ASN A 111 -30.60 -21.17 35.15
N TYR A 112 -30.53 -20.27 34.15
CA TYR A 112 -30.10 -18.88 34.37
C TYR A 112 -31.24 -17.94 34.80
N THR A 113 -32.50 -18.36 34.67
CA THR A 113 -33.66 -17.51 34.96
C THR A 113 -34.48 -18.10 36.09
N THR A 114 -34.62 -17.36 37.19
CA THR A 114 -35.51 -17.69 38.32
C THR A 114 -36.99 -17.49 37.95
N THR A 115 -37.24 -16.65 36.95
CA THR A 115 -38.55 -16.22 36.46
C THR A 115 -39.03 -17.05 35.27
N THR A 116 -40.34 -17.30 35.16
CA THR A 116 -40.89 -18.04 34.02
C THR A 116 -40.79 -17.22 32.74
N GLU A 117 -40.64 -17.89 31.59
CA GLU A 117 -40.51 -17.19 30.30
C GLU A 117 -41.71 -16.29 30.00
N LEU A 118 -42.93 -16.73 30.36
CA LEU A 118 -44.15 -15.96 30.18
C LEU A 118 -44.15 -14.65 30.98
N THR A 119 -43.67 -14.69 32.23
CA THR A 119 -43.60 -13.50 33.08
C THR A 119 -42.51 -12.55 32.60
N ARG A 120 -41.37 -13.07 32.12
CA ARG A 120 -40.31 -12.27 31.48
C ARG A 120 -40.81 -11.53 30.23
N GLN A 121 -41.52 -12.22 29.34
CA GLN A 121 -42.07 -11.61 28.12
C GLN A 121 -43.10 -10.53 28.43
N SER A 122 -44.02 -10.80 29.37
CA SER A 122 -44.99 -9.81 29.81
C SER A 122 -44.31 -8.58 30.41
N LEU A 123 -43.31 -8.76 31.28
CA LEU A 123 -42.55 -7.66 31.88
C LEU A 123 -41.83 -6.81 30.81
N LEU A 124 -41.15 -7.44 29.85
CA LEU A 124 -40.44 -6.71 28.80
C LEU A 124 -41.39 -5.91 27.90
N LYS A 125 -42.59 -6.44 27.65
CA LYS A 125 -43.60 -5.77 26.82
C LYS A 125 -44.11 -4.48 27.46
N HIS A 126 -44.21 -4.44 28.78
CA HIS A 126 -44.77 -3.31 29.53
C HIS A 126 -43.69 -2.53 30.30
N LEU A 127 -42.41 -2.68 29.94
CA LEU A 127 -41.30 -2.06 30.71
C LEU A 127 -41.23 -0.53 30.52
N PHE A 128 -41.76 -0.02 29.41
CA PHE A 128 -41.66 1.38 29.01
C PHE A 128 -42.99 1.99 28.51
N GLU A 129 -44.10 1.26 28.64
CA GLU A 129 -45.46 1.79 28.49
C GLU A 129 -46.04 2.11 29.88
#